data_AF-A0A8B8GB39-F1
#
_entry.id   AF-A0A8B8GB39-F1
#
_cell.length_a   1.000
_cell.length_b   1.000
_cell.length_c   1.000
_cell.angle_alpha   90.00
_cell.angle_beta   90.00
_cell.angle_gamma   90.00
#
_symmetry.space_group_name_H-M   'P 1'
#
loop_
_entity.id
_entity.type
_entity.pdbx_description
1 polymer ?
#
loop_
_entity_poly.entity_id
_entity_poly.type
_entity_poly.pdbx_seq_one_letter_code
_entity_poly.pdbx_strand_id
1 'polypeptide(L)'
;MEADGISEGFSRSIELHGLKFNRLIGDGDSSVLKKLLEIVPYGPHQLVQKIECHNHLLRNYSTKLSTLTKNTIYPTYLRQLIKKNIIKFCVAIRNAIQYRKKLNINDNAKIKGLQQDISNSPYHIFGQHAQCDIYFCKKSAVCENHVPAMERCGLMREINSVLRRVVENASSLIYDVTNNACEQFNSVINKYISGKRINFSLKQSYNTRVQAAIISYNTSGNFLRAVHKKVMHKSPGMVGKTFLTSKKYKHENLKNRRLFCSKKSKKMKYTGPDEFYGLAEPLPIDDRCSIEELELKKKKFIQAITLSKHQRDALEIDTRQQNSSSRWFMERRNRITASDFGKICKMRPTTSCKNIVSNKLYSTSSNTNEPIACKYGKDMEPVALEYFEKNIGIPIKKCGLIIDEDYPFFGASPDGLIGNDSIIEVKCPYSAKDYPTVEEAIKDKKIKFLKLNQSGEISLKTDDNYYYQIIGLLRISKRDICHFIVYSHNWKHVEVIKYDPQFWFGKMESKLKRFYYECLLPEIVDPQFGKRFLTSDIIDPNYIITAQ
;
A
#
# COMPACT_ATOMS: atom_id res chain seq x y z
N MET A 1 -4.70 9.46 18.10
CA MET A 1 -4.99 10.60 17.20
C MET A 1 -5.95 10.07 16.18
N GLU A 2 -7.13 10.68 16.06
CA GLU A 2 -8.02 10.40 14.95
C GLU A 2 -7.32 10.85 13.65
N ALA A 3 -7.51 10.12 12.56
CA ALA A 3 -6.94 10.42 11.25
C ALA A 3 -7.23 11.86 10.80
N ASP A 4 -8.34 12.40 11.29
CA ASP A 4 -8.88 13.74 11.10
C ASP A 4 -7.92 14.82 11.59
N GLY A 5 -7.42 14.71 12.81
CA GLY A 5 -6.51 15.72 13.37
C GLY A 5 -5.15 15.74 12.65
N ILE A 6 -4.67 14.58 12.19
CA ILE A 6 -3.45 14.53 11.36
C ILE A 6 -3.72 15.14 9.98
N SER A 7 -4.87 14.83 9.38
CA SER A 7 -5.28 15.36 8.08
C SER A 7 -5.41 16.88 8.09
N GLU A 8 -6.08 17.44 9.10
CA GLU A 8 -6.17 18.88 9.31
C GLU A 8 -4.79 19.53 9.48
N GLY A 9 -3.90 18.90 10.27
CA GLY A 9 -2.52 19.37 10.44
C GLY A 9 -1.73 19.42 9.13
N PHE A 10 -1.94 18.46 8.22
CA PHE A 10 -1.34 18.49 6.89
C PHE A 10 -1.96 19.59 6.02
N SER A 11 -3.28 19.73 5.98
CA SER A 11 -3.97 20.76 5.19
C SER A 11 -3.57 22.18 5.61
N ARG A 12 -3.40 22.42 6.92
CA ARG A 12 -3.05 23.73 7.47
C ARG A 12 -1.54 23.98 7.60
N SER A 13 -0.71 22.99 7.28
CA SER A 13 0.75 23.09 7.46
C SER A 13 1.40 24.27 6.70
N ILE A 14 0.88 24.62 5.53
CA ILE A 14 1.38 25.77 4.75
C ILE A 14 1.02 27.07 5.46
N GLU A 15 -0.24 27.22 5.90
CA GLU A 15 -0.73 28.39 6.63
C GLU A 15 0.00 28.59 7.97
N LEU A 16 0.14 27.51 8.74
CA LEU A 16 0.66 27.57 10.12
C LEU A 16 2.19 27.57 10.19
N HIS A 17 2.86 26.94 9.23
CA HIS A 17 4.29 26.68 9.30
C HIS A 17 5.06 27.05 8.03
N GLY A 18 4.39 27.41 6.94
CA GLY A 18 5.05 27.67 5.65
C GLY A 18 5.70 26.41 5.03
N LEU A 19 5.29 25.21 5.46
CA LEU A 19 5.93 23.94 5.09
C LEU A 19 4.94 22.97 4.43
N LYS A 20 5.45 22.17 3.50
CA LYS A 20 4.73 21.01 2.93
C LYS A 20 5.37 19.72 3.43
N PHE A 21 4.57 18.82 4.00
CA PHE A 21 5.04 17.54 4.49
C PHE A 21 4.94 16.45 3.41
N ASN A 22 6.07 15.99 2.89
CA ASN A 22 6.08 14.97 1.84
C ASN A 22 5.92 13.52 2.35
N ARG A 23 6.13 13.29 3.66
CA ARG A 23 6.20 11.94 4.25
C ARG A 23 5.45 11.86 5.57
N LEU A 24 4.79 10.73 5.80
CA LEU A 24 4.15 10.35 7.05
C LEU A 24 4.80 9.08 7.60
N ILE A 25 5.28 9.12 8.84
CA ILE A 25 5.73 7.90 9.54
C ILE A 25 4.50 7.23 10.16
N GLY A 26 4.11 6.09 9.61
CA GLY A 26 2.91 5.35 10.06
C GLY A 26 3.24 3.99 10.66
N ASP A 27 2.38 3.51 11.55
CA ASP A 27 2.50 2.23 12.25
C ASP A 27 1.40 1.25 11.82
N GLY A 28 1.50 0.73 10.60
CA GLY A 28 0.55 -0.29 10.10
C GLY A 28 -0.91 0.16 9.92
N ASP A 29 -1.34 1.26 10.55
CA ASP A 29 -2.63 1.90 10.34
C ASP A 29 -2.64 2.61 8.99
N SER A 30 -3.62 2.25 8.17
CA SER A 30 -3.82 2.79 6.82
C SER A 30 -4.87 3.90 6.77
N SER A 31 -5.63 4.14 7.86
CA SER A 31 -6.70 5.13 7.89
C SER A 31 -6.19 6.56 7.70
N VAL A 32 -5.05 6.89 8.31
CA VAL A 32 -4.42 8.22 8.18
C VAL A 32 -3.91 8.46 6.77
N LEU A 33 -3.20 7.50 6.18
CA LEU A 33 -2.72 7.63 4.80
C LEU A 33 -3.90 7.72 3.83
N LYS A 34 -4.94 6.91 4.04
CA LYS A 34 -6.17 6.97 3.25
C LYS A 34 -6.72 8.39 3.23
N LYS A 35 -6.92 8.98 4.41
CA LYS A 35 -7.48 10.33 4.53
C LYS A 35 -6.58 11.39 3.87
N LEU A 36 -5.25 11.28 4.02
CA LEU A 36 -4.30 12.19 3.34
C LEU A 36 -4.32 12.07 1.81
N LEU A 37 -4.55 10.87 1.27
CA LEU A 37 -4.67 10.64 -0.17
C LEU A 37 -6.02 11.11 -0.73
N GLU A 38 -7.05 11.15 0.12
CA GLU A 38 -8.38 11.65 -0.21
C GLU A 38 -8.43 13.19 -0.19
N ILE A 39 -7.89 13.85 0.85
CA ILE A 39 -7.89 15.32 0.94
C ILE A 39 -6.87 15.97 0.01
N VAL A 40 -5.81 15.25 -0.36
CA VAL A 40 -4.72 15.72 -1.24
C VAL A 40 -4.24 17.13 -0.82
N PRO A 41 -3.66 17.29 0.38
CA PRO A 41 -3.52 18.60 1.04
C PRO A 41 -2.61 19.58 0.28
N TYR A 42 -1.80 19.08 -0.66
CA TYR A 42 -0.86 19.86 -1.46
C TYR A 42 -1.10 19.74 -2.98
N GLY A 43 -2.24 19.22 -3.40
CA GLY A 43 -2.60 18.99 -4.80
C GLY A 43 -2.09 17.67 -5.40
N PRO A 44 -2.58 17.28 -6.59
CA PRO A 44 -2.39 15.95 -7.18
C PRO A 44 -0.93 15.63 -7.53
N HIS A 45 -0.09 16.65 -7.67
CA HIS A 45 1.32 16.51 -8.01
C HIS A 45 2.23 16.21 -6.80
N GLN A 46 1.73 16.35 -5.56
CA GLN A 46 2.54 16.18 -4.35
C GLN A 46 1.79 15.37 -3.28
N LEU A 47 1.75 14.05 -3.48
CA LEU A 47 1.12 13.12 -2.53
C LEU A 47 2.03 12.81 -1.35
N VAL A 48 1.43 12.67 -0.18
CA VAL A 48 2.13 12.26 1.05
C VAL A 48 2.49 10.77 0.95
N GLN A 49 3.76 10.46 1.09
CA GLN A 49 4.25 9.08 1.09
C GLN A 49 4.28 8.52 2.51
N LYS A 50 3.76 7.30 2.70
CA LYS A 50 3.89 6.61 3.98
C LYS A 50 5.24 5.91 4.08
N ILE A 51 5.95 6.16 5.17
CA ILE A 51 7.11 5.40 5.60
C ILE A 51 6.68 4.53 6.78
N GLU A 52 6.80 3.21 6.63
CA GLU A 52 6.44 2.29 7.69
C GLU A 52 7.45 2.35 8.86
N CYS A 53 6.92 2.37 10.08
CA CYS A 53 7.70 2.28 11.30
C CYS A 53 8.41 0.91 11.36
N HIS A 54 9.76 0.92 11.40
CA HIS A 54 10.53 -0.34 11.38
C HIS A 54 10.23 -1.21 12.61
N ASN A 55 9.99 -0.62 13.78
CA ASN A 55 9.63 -1.35 14.99
C ASN A 55 8.30 -2.10 14.83
N HIS A 56 7.32 -1.47 14.17
CA HIS A 56 6.03 -2.08 13.90
C HIS A 56 6.17 -3.27 12.94
N LEU A 57 6.90 -3.09 11.82
CA LEU A 57 7.14 -4.16 10.85
C LEU A 57 7.83 -5.38 11.48
N LEU A 58 8.90 -5.17 12.26
CA LEU A 58 9.64 -6.26 12.91
C LEU A 58 8.83 -6.93 14.03
N ARG A 59 8.01 -6.17 14.76
CA ARG A 59 7.09 -6.73 15.75
C ARG A 59 6.01 -7.60 15.09
N ASN A 60 5.46 -7.18 13.96
CA ASN A 60 4.50 -7.97 13.18
C ASN A 60 5.16 -9.28 12.71
N TYR A 61 6.35 -9.18 12.12
CA TYR A 61 7.15 -10.31 11.65
C TYR A 61 7.41 -11.34 12.77
N SER A 62 7.96 -10.92 13.90
CA SER A 62 8.21 -11.81 15.05
C SER A 62 6.92 -12.43 15.63
N THR A 63 5.80 -11.69 15.61
CA THR A 63 4.51 -12.20 16.08
C THR A 63 3.98 -13.30 15.15
N LYS A 64 4.11 -13.12 13.83
CA LYS A 64 3.71 -14.13 12.83
C LYS A 64 4.62 -15.36 12.86
N LEU A 65 5.93 -15.19 13.04
CA LEU A 65 6.82 -16.32 13.30
C LEU A 65 6.41 -17.07 14.58
N SER A 66 6.06 -16.33 15.64
CA SER A 66 5.58 -16.94 16.89
C SER A 66 4.30 -17.76 16.69
N THR A 67 3.38 -17.33 15.81
CA THR A 67 2.17 -18.11 15.51
C THR A 67 2.51 -19.41 14.78
N LEU A 68 3.50 -19.42 13.89
CA LEU A 68 3.95 -20.66 13.22
C LEU A 68 4.46 -21.70 14.24
N THR A 69 5.09 -21.28 15.33
CA THR A 69 5.57 -22.22 16.37
C THR A 69 4.44 -22.99 17.07
N LYS A 70 3.19 -22.49 16.99
CA LYS A 70 2.01 -23.12 17.61
C LYS A 70 1.33 -24.13 16.69
N ASN A 71 1.58 -24.12 15.38
CA ASN A 71 0.95 -25.03 14.45
C ASN A 71 1.53 -26.44 14.62
N THR A 72 0.72 -27.41 15.04
CA THR A 72 1.15 -28.79 15.33
C THR A 72 1.42 -29.63 14.09
N ILE A 73 1.06 -29.15 12.89
CA ILE A 73 1.36 -29.80 11.61
C ILE A 73 2.88 -29.92 11.38
N TYR A 74 3.67 -29.01 11.95
CA TYR A 74 5.13 -29.01 11.77
C TYR A 74 5.88 -29.74 12.89
N PRO A 75 7.01 -30.41 12.58
CA PRO A 75 7.83 -31.11 13.57
C PRO A 75 8.22 -30.24 14.76
N THR A 76 8.10 -30.79 15.97
CA THR A 76 8.34 -30.06 17.23
C THR A 76 9.74 -29.45 17.32
N TYR A 77 10.77 -30.15 16.84
CA TYR A 77 12.15 -29.64 16.87
C TYR A 77 12.34 -28.40 15.98
N LEU A 78 11.71 -28.34 14.80
CA LEU A 78 11.75 -27.16 13.91
C LEU A 78 10.98 -25.98 14.51
N ARG A 79 9.85 -26.24 15.18
CA ARG A 79 9.09 -25.19 15.90
C ARG A 79 9.87 -24.61 17.07
N GLN A 80 10.59 -25.46 17.81
CA GLN A 80 11.51 -25.06 18.88
C GLN A 80 12.68 -24.23 18.32
N LEU A 81 13.22 -24.60 17.16
CA LEU A 81 14.30 -23.87 16.49
C LEU A 81 13.89 -22.44 16.11
N ILE A 82 12.68 -22.27 15.54
CA ILE A 82 12.12 -20.94 15.27
C ILE A 82 12.00 -20.16 16.59
N LYS A 83 11.39 -20.76 17.62
CA LYS A 83 11.16 -20.13 18.94
C LYS A 83 12.46 -19.64 19.58
N LYS A 84 13.53 -20.43 19.50
CA LYS A 84 14.88 -20.08 20.00
C LYS A 84 15.48 -18.89 19.23
N ASN A 85 15.24 -18.82 17.93
CA ASN A 85 15.86 -17.83 17.05
C ASN A 85 14.99 -16.59 16.73
N ILE A 86 13.75 -16.46 17.26
CA ILE A 86 12.82 -15.33 16.96
C ILE A 86 13.50 -13.96 17.04
N ILE A 87 14.35 -13.74 18.05
CA ILE A 87 15.06 -12.46 18.21
C ILE A 87 16.11 -12.27 17.12
N LYS A 88 16.83 -13.33 16.75
CA LYS A 88 17.88 -13.30 15.73
C LYS A 88 17.34 -12.87 14.37
N PHE A 89 16.13 -13.31 14.01
CA PHE A 89 15.44 -12.86 12.80
C PHE A 89 15.32 -11.33 12.72
N CYS A 90 14.83 -10.69 13.79
CA CYS A 90 14.72 -9.23 13.82
C CYS A 90 16.09 -8.53 13.89
N VAL A 91 17.07 -9.11 14.60
CA VAL A 91 18.42 -8.55 14.70
C VAL A 91 19.15 -8.58 13.36
N ALA A 92 19.05 -9.68 12.61
CA ALA A 92 19.62 -9.82 11.28
C ALA A 92 19.11 -8.71 10.35
N ILE A 93 17.80 -8.47 10.34
CA ILE A 93 17.19 -7.41 9.54
C ILE A 93 17.66 -6.02 9.98
N ARG A 94 17.73 -5.74 11.30
CA ARG A 94 18.25 -4.45 11.79
C ARG A 94 19.70 -4.21 11.38
N ASN A 95 20.54 -5.24 11.45
CA ASN A 95 21.94 -5.14 11.04
C ASN A 95 22.05 -4.87 9.53
N ALA A 96 21.22 -5.53 8.71
CA ALA A 96 21.15 -5.26 7.28
C ALA A 96 20.72 -3.82 6.99
N ILE A 97 19.69 -3.30 7.68
CA ILE A 97 19.25 -1.90 7.56
C ILE A 97 20.41 -0.94 7.89
N GLN A 98 21.07 -1.13 9.03
CA GLN A 98 22.17 -0.28 9.47
C GLN A 98 23.36 -0.29 8.51
N TYR A 99 23.67 -1.45 7.93
CA TYR A 99 24.72 -1.58 6.93
C TYR A 99 24.34 -0.87 5.62
N ARG A 100 23.20 -1.22 5.02
CA ARG A 100 22.77 -0.68 3.72
C ARG A 100 22.52 0.82 3.76
N LYS A 101 22.05 1.36 4.88
CA LYS A 101 21.86 2.81 5.10
C LYS A 101 23.16 3.60 5.05
N LYS A 102 24.28 3.01 5.50
CA LYS A 102 25.61 3.65 5.55
C LYS A 102 26.35 3.65 4.20
N LEU A 103 25.92 2.83 3.24
CA LEU A 103 26.57 2.76 1.93
C LEU A 103 26.35 4.05 1.14
N ASN A 104 27.38 4.55 0.46
CA ASN A 104 27.27 5.71 -0.42
C ASN A 104 26.94 5.28 -1.87
N ILE A 105 25.78 4.63 -2.04
CA ILE A 105 25.28 4.17 -3.33
C ILE A 105 23.84 4.65 -3.54
N ASN A 106 23.34 4.55 -4.78
CA ASN A 106 21.96 4.91 -5.11
C ASN A 106 20.95 4.15 -4.21
N ASP A 107 19.91 4.84 -3.76
CA ASP A 107 18.85 4.28 -2.91
C ASP A 107 18.19 3.06 -3.51
N ASN A 108 18.00 3.01 -4.84
CA ASN A 108 17.48 1.81 -5.51
C ASN A 108 18.40 0.59 -5.34
N ALA A 109 19.72 0.79 -5.35
CA ALA A 109 20.69 -0.27 -5.11
C ALA A 109 20.70 -0.69 -3.63
N LYS A 110 20.58 0.27 -2.70
CA LYS A 110 20.43 -0.03 -1.25
C LYS A 110 19.20 -0.87 -0.98
N ILE A 111 18.07 -0.53 -1.60
CA ILE A 111 16.79 -1.23 -1.43
C ILE A 111 16.90 -2.66 -1.97
N LYS A 112 17.43 -2.85 -3.18
CA LYS A 112 17.64 -4.20 -3.75
C LYS A 112 18.56 -5.06 -2.89
N GLY A 113 19.68 -4.49 -2.43
CA GLY A 113 20.59 -5.19 -1.52
C GLY A 113 19.89 -5.57 -0.21
N LEU A 114 19.15 -4.64 0.40
CA LEU A 114 18.39 -4.89 1.62
C LEU A 114 17.32 -5.97 1.43
N GLN A 115 16.61 -6.00 0.29
CA GLN A 115 15.65 -7.05 -0.03
C GLN A 115 16.30 -8.43 -0.09
N GLN A 116 17.50 -8.52 -0.67
CA GLN A 116 18.27 -9.76 -0.74
C GLN A 116 18.73 -10.21 0.65
N ASP A 117 19.24 -9.30 1.49
CA ASP A 117 19.66 -9.62 2.85
C ASP A 117 18.50 -10.10 3.72
N ILE A 118 17.35 -9.41 3.63
CA ILE A 118 16.14 -9.79 4.37
C ILE A 118 15.69 -11.17 3.92
N SER A 119 15.60 -11.42 2.61
CA SER A 119 15.17 -12.71 2.04
C SER A 119 16.10 -13.86 2.42
N ASN A 120 17.41 -13.61 2.49
CA ASN A 120 18.41 -14.60 2.88
C ASN A 120 18.48 -14.81 4.42
N SER A 121 17.93 -13.88 5.22
CA SER A 121 18.06 -13.94 6.68
C SER A 121 17.58 -15.25 7.33
N PRO A 122 16.49 -15.92 6.91
CA PRO A 122 16.10 -17.20 7.48
C PRO A 122 17.08 -18.32 7.13
N TYR A 123 17.54 -18.38 5.88
CA TYR A 123 18.49 -19.39 5.41
C TYR A 123 19.79 -19.31 6.22
N HIS A 124 20.30 -18.09 6.42
CA HIS A 124 21.45 -17.84 7.28
C HIS A 124 21.22 -18.35 8.72
N ILE A 125 20.06 -18.05 9.31
CA ILE A 125 19.73 -18.43 10.70
C ILE A 125 19.59 -19.95 10.86
N PHE A 126 19.19 -20.66 9.81
CA PHE A 126 19.00 -22.11 9.80
C PHE A 126 20.20 -22.90 9.26
N GLY A 127 21.33 -22.24 9.00
CA GLY A 127 22.60 -22.88 8.67
C GLY A 127 22.93 -22.98 7.19
N GLN A 128 22.14 -22.37 6.30
CA GLN A 128 22.45 -22.26 4.88
C GLN A 128 23.13 -20.93 4.58
N HIS A 129 24.41 -21.01 4.20
CA HIS A 129 25.28 -19.84 4.03
C HIS A 129 25.64 -19.51 2.58
N ALA A 130 25.09 -20.23 1.60
CA ALA A 130 25.45 -20.12 0.18
C ALA A 130 25.28 -18.71 -0.42
N GLN A 131 24.25 -17.98 0.02
CA GLN A 131 23.90 -16.65 -0.50
C GLN A 131 24.17 -15.52 0.50
N CYS A 132 25.00 -15.77 1.52
CA CYS A 132 25.34 -14.74 2.50
C CYS A 132 26.38 -13.77 1.96
N ASP A 133 26.09 -12.48 2.10
CA ASP A 133 27.06 -11.40 1.89
C ASP A 133 28.14 -11.43 2.99
N ILE A 134 29.35 -10.96 2.67
CA ILE A 134 30.56 -11.07 3.51
C ILE A 134 30.36 -10.36 4.85
N TYR A 135 29.70 -9.20 4.83
CA TYR A 135 29.43 -8.43 6.06
C TYR A 135 28.36 -9.10 6.94
N PHE A 136 27.49 -9.93 6.35
CA PHE A 136 26.34 -10.54 7.00
C PHE A 136 26.70 -11.88 7.65
N CYS A 137 27.68 -12.59 7.10
CA CYS A 137 28.10 -13.91 7.58
C CYS A 137 29.62 -14.00 7.76
N LYS A 138 30.04 -14.11 9.02
CA LYS A 138 31.40 -14.56 9.35
C LYS A 138 31.44 -16.07 9.14
N LYS A 139 32.12 -16.56 8.10
CA LYS A 139 32.13 -17.98 7.63
C LYS A 139 32.73 -19.02 8.61
N SER A 140 32.50 -18.91 9.92
CA SER A 140 33.33 -19.58 10.93
C SER A 140 32.58 -20.48 11.92
N ALA A 141 31.50 -21.16 11.52
CA ALA A 141 30.97 -22.24 12.34
C ALA A 141 30.41 -23.36 11.46
N VAL A 142 30.90 -24.59 11.68
CA VAL A 142 30.20 -25.81 11.27
C VAL A 142 28.84 -25.79 11.96
N CYS A 143 27.79 -25.49 11.22
CA CYS A 143 26.43 -25.44 11.73
C CYS A 143 25.58 -26.48 10.99
N GLU A 144 24.69 -27.14 11.73
CA GLU A 144 23.75 -28.08 11.14
C GLU A 144 22.78 -27.31 10.23
N ASN A 145 22.68 -27.72 8.96
CA ASN A 145 21.77 -27.10 8.01
C ASN A 145 20.38 -27.72 8.14
N HIS A 146 19.44 -26.98 8.72
CA HIS A 146 18.06 -27.43 8.90
C HIS A 146 17.14 -27.03 7.73
N VAL A 147 17.61 -26.25 6.75
CA VAL A 147 16.77 -25.77 5.63
C VAL A 147 16.13 -26.92 4.84
N PRO A 148 16.84 -28.00 4.44
CA PRO A 148 16.24 -29.10 3.68
C PRO A 148 15.09 -29.78 4.43
N ALA A 149 15.19 -29.90 5.75
CA ALA A 149 14.11 -30.45 6.57
C ALA A 149 12.90 -29.51 6.66
N MET A 150 13.13 -28.20 6.68
CA MET A 150 12.07 -27.18 6.68
C MET A 150 11.37 -27.05 5.33
N GLU A 151 12.08 -27.28 4.22
CA GLU A 151 11.52 -27.32 2.86
C GLU A 151 10.63 -28.54 2.66
N ARG A 152 11.10 -29.74 3.06
CA ARG A 152 10.33 -30.99 2.95
C ARG A 152 8.98 -30.93 3.66
N CYS A 153 8.90 -30.28 4.82
CA CYS A 153 7.64 -30.12 5.56
C CYS A 153 6.86 -28.84 5.19
N GLY A 154 7.33 -28.03 4.23
CA GLY A 154 6.66 -26.81 3.78
C GLY A 154 6.74 -25.62 4.75
N LEU A 155 7.42 -25.76 5.90
CA LEU A 155 7.56 -24.69 6.90
C LEU A 155 8.37 -23.51 6.36
N MET A 156 9.36 -23.77 5.51
CA MET A 156 10.17 -22.70 4.90
C MET A 156 9.32 -21.78 4.01
N ARG A 157 8.32 -22.33 3.31
CA ARG A 157 7.36 -21.57 2.50
C ARG A 157 6.53 -20.62 3.36
N GLU A 158 6.06 -21.07 4.52
CA GLU A 158 5.32 -20.22 5.46
C GLU A 158 6.19 -19.10 6.05
N ILE A 159 7.45 -19.41 6.38
CA ILE A 159 8.40 -18.39 6.85
C ILE A 159 8.63 -17.32 5.77
N ASN A 160 8.84 -17.73 4.52
CA ASN A 160 9.02 -16.81 3.39
C ASN A 160 7.75 -15.99 3.11
N SER A 161 6.56 -16.59 3.22
CA SER A 161 5.26 -15.90 3.13
C SER A 161 5.11 -14.81 4.21
N VAL A 162 5.53 -15.11 5.44
CA VAL A 162 5.53 -14.15 6.55
C VAL A 162 6.58 -13.04 6.35
N LEU A 163 7.75 -13.39 5.84
CA LEU A 163 8.88 -12.48 5.58
C LEU A 163 8.62 -11.52 4.42
N ARG A 164 7.81 -11.91 3.42
CA ARG A 164 7.54 -11.12 2.22
C ARG A 164 7.11 -9.69 2.52
N ARG A 165 6.24 -9.48 3.51
CA ARG A 165 5.80 -8.13 3.93
C ARG A 165 6.98 -7.24 4.36
N VAL A 166 8.01 -7.82 4.98
CA VAL A 166 9.20 -7.07 5.39
C VAL A 166 10.06 -6.72 4.17
N VAL A 167 10.19 -7.65 3.21
CA VAL A 167 10.92 -7.45 1.94
C VAL A 167 10.27 -6.37 1.08
N GLU A 168 8.93 -6.41 0.93
CA GLU A 168 8.16 -5.41 0.18
C GLU A 168 8.31 -4.00 0.76
N ASN A 169 8.49 -3.90 2.09
CA ASN A 169 8.69 -2.63 2.78
C ASN A 169 10.16 -2.24 2.97
N ALA A 170 11.10 -2.88 2.25
CA ALA A 170 12.52 -2.53 2.31
C ALA A 170 12.79 -1.04 1.99
N SER A 171 12.01 -0.46 1.07
CA SER A 171 12.04 0.97 0.75
C SER A 171 11.70 1.88 1.93
N SER A 172 10.81 1.44 2.83
CA SER A 172 10.53 2.15 4.09
C SER A 172 11.61 1.89 5.14
N LEU A 173 12.10 0.65 5.22
CA LEU A 173 13.08 0.22 6.23
C LEU A 173 14.43 0.94 6.10
N ILE A 174 14.83 1.34 4.89
CA ILE A 174 16.11 2.04 4.67
C ILE A 174 16.17 3.40 5.40
N TYR A 175 15.02 4.05 5.62
CA TYR A 175 14.96 5.30 6.38
C TYR A 175 15.26 5.10 7.88
N ASP A 176 14.99 3.89 8.40
CA ASP A 176 15.25 3.50 9.79
C ASP A 176 14.58 4.43 10.82
N VAL A 177 13.27 4.65 10.64
CA VAL A 177 12.46 5.57 11.46
C VAL A 177 11.46 4.85 12.37
N THR A 178 11.06 5.52 13.46
CA THR A 178 10.07 5.01 14.43
C THR A 178 9.02 6.07 14.76
N ASN A 179 7.80 5.67 15.12
CA ASN A 179 6.76 6.58 15.63
C ASN A 179 6.87 6.82 17.16
N ASN A 180 7.89 6.26 17.83
CA ASN A 180 7.98 6.18 19.29
C ASN A 180 7.87 7.55 19.97
N ALA A 181 8.43 8.60 19.37
CA ALA A 181 8.35 9.96 19.90
C ALA A 181 6.90 10.46 19.97
N CYS A 182 6.13 10.21 18.90
CA CYS A 182 4.71 10.54 18.83
C CYS A 182 3.89 9.72 19.86
N GLU A 183 4.17 8.42 19.98
CA GLU A 183 3.52 7.57 20.99
C GLU A 183 3.81 8.03 22.43
N GLN A 184 5.08 8.37 22.73
CA GLN A 184 5.48 8.87 24.04
C GLN A 184 4.81 10.20 24.36
N PHE A 185 4.78 11.14 23.41
CA PHE A 185 4.12 12.42 23.57
C PHE A 185 2.61 12.28 23.80
N ASN A 186 1.93 11.47 22.99
CA ASN A 186 0.51 11.16 23.18
C ASN A 186 0.23 10.48 24.53
N SER A 187 1.12 9.60 25.00
CA SER A 187 1.00 8.99 26.33
C SER A 187 1.05 10.03 27.44
N VAL A 188 1.86 11.09 27.28
CA VAL A 188 1.94 12.20 28.23
C VAL A 188 0.66 13.02 28.17
N ILE A 189 0.20 13.40 26.97
CA ILE A 189 -1.08 14.10 26.76
C ILE A 189 -2.22 13.33 27.45
N ASN A 190 -2.34 12.03 27.21
CA ASN A 190 -3.40 11.20 27.79
C ASN A 190 -3.40 11.17 29.32
N LYS A 191 -2.22 11.29 29.97
CA LYS A 191 -2.13 11.42 31.43
C LYS A 191 -2.68 12.75 31.95
N TYR A 192 -2.59 13.81 31.15
CA TYR A 192 -3.13 15.14 31.47
C TYR A 192 -4.60 15.29 31.07
N ILE A 193 -5.10 14.45 30.15
CA ILE A 193 -6.49 14.44 29.69
C ILE A 193 -7.41 13.56 30.55
N SER A 194 -6.88 12.80 31.53
CA SER A 194 -7.67 11.92 32.41
C SER A 194 -8.53 10.90 31.64
N GLY A 195 -7.98 10.25 30.62
CA GLY A 195 -8.71 9.23 29.84
C GLY A 195 -10.01 9.73 29.18
N LYS A 196 -10.81 8.82 28.61
CA LYS A 196 -12.03 9.11 27.80
C LYS A 196 -13.15 9.92 28.49
N ARG A 197 -13.00 10.36 29.75
CA ARG A 197 -13.98 11.26 30.36
C ARG A 197 -13.63 12.70 30.02
N ILE A 198 -14.11 13.15 28.86
CA ILE A 198 -14.03 14.53 28.41
C ILE A 198 -14.85 15.39 29.40
N ASN A 199 -14.19 16.28 30.13
CA ASN A 199 -14.88 17.37 30.83
C ASN A 199 -15.23 18.44 29.78
N PHE A 200 -16.48 18.43 29.32
CA PHE A 200 -17.02 19.33 28.28
C PHE A 200 -17.22 20.79 28.75
N SER A 201 -16.97 21.08 30.01
CA SER A 201 -17.46 22.29 30.67
C SER A 201 -16.57 23.54 30.54
N LEU A 202 -15.39 23.50 29.89
CA LEU A 202 -14.50 24.68 29.84
C LEU A 202 -13.84 24.91 28.47
N LYS A 203 -14.12 26.09 27.90
CA LYS A 203 -13.48 26.66 26.69
C LYS A 203 -11.94 26.67 26.87
N GLN A 204 -11.18 26.35 25.82
CA GLN A 204 -9.70 26.24 25.80
C GLN A 204 -9.04 25.15 26.67
N SER A 205 -9.79 24.31 27.38
CA SER A 205 -9.21 23.34 28.31
C SER A 205 -8.27 22.31 27.65
N TYR A 206 -8.47 21.97 26.37
CA TYR A 206 -7.55 21.08 25.63
C TYR A 206 -6.18 21.73 25.40
N ASN A 207 -6.13 22.96 24.88
CA ASN A 207 -4.87 23.66 24.60
C ASN A 207 -4.08 23.90 25.89
N THR A 208 -4.73 24.32 26.98
CA THR A 208 -4.07 24.47 28.29
C THR A 208 -3.53 23.13 28.81
N ARG A 209 -4.27 22.02 28.63
CA ARG A 209 -3.79 20.68 29.00
C ARG A 209 -2.62 20.20 28.14
N VAL A 210 -2.62 20.48 26.84
CA VAL A 210 -1.50 20.21 25.94
C VAL A 210 -0.28 21.03 26.34
N GLN A 211 -0.44 22.33 26.62
CA GLN A 211 0.63 23.19 27.14
C GLN A 211 1.16 22.66 28.49
N ALA A 212 0.31 22.26 29.41
CA ALA A 212 0.71 21.64 30.68
C ALA A 212 1.45 20.31 30.48
N ALA A 213 1.03 19.50 29.50
CA ALA A 213 1.70 18.27 29.11
C ALA A 213 3.10 18.53 28.53
N ILE A 214 3.23 19.53 27.64
CA ILE A 214 4.51 19.98 27.07
C ILE A 214 5.45 20.45 28.19
N ILE A 215 4.97 21.35 29.05
CA ILE A 215 5.75 21.86 30.18
C ILE A 215 6.14 20.71 31.11
N SER A 216 5.25 19.77 31.41
CA SER A 216 5.61 18.62 32.23
C SER A 216 6.61 17.69 31.58
N TYR A 217 6.50 17.44 30.27
CA TYR A 217 7.41 16.56 29.54
C TYR A 217 8.82 17.14 29.56
N ASN A 218 8.94 18.42 29.22
CA ASN A 218 10.21 19.13 29.16
C ASN A 218 10.83 19.36 30.54
N THR A 219 10.03 19.59 31.58
CA THR A 219 10.52 19.86 32.94
C THR A 219 10.59 18.61 33.83
N SER A 220 10.29 17.42 33.31
CA SER A 220 10.18 16.17 34.11
C SER A 220 9.21 16.29 35.30
N GLY A 221 8.20 17.16 35.22
CA GLY A 221 7.24 17.41 36.29
C GLY A 221 7.68 18.43 37.36
N ASN A 222 8.87 19.03 37.23
CA ASN A 222 9.35 20.06 38.17
C ASN A 222 8.52 21.35 38.14
N PHE A 223 7.75 21.59 37.08
CA PHE A 223 6.85 22.75 37.01
C PHE A 223 5.86 22.81 38.18
N LEU A 224 5.40 21.66 38.70
CA LEU A 224 4.51 21.61 39.87
C LEU A 224 5.14 22.24 41.12
N ARG A 225 6.47 22.10 41.28
CA ARG A 225 7.22 22.74 42.37
C ARG A 225 7.23 24.25 42.21
N ALA A 226 7.44 24.73 40.99
CA ALA A 226 7.49 26.16 40.68
C ALA A 226 6.11 26.82 40.88
N VAL A 227 5.05 26.17 40.40
CA VAL A 227 3.67 26.63 40.60
C VAL A 227 3.31 26.66 42.09
N HIS A 228 3.56 25.59 42.83
CA HIS A 228 3.26 25.54 44.28
C HIS A 228 4.02 26.62 45.06
N LYS A 229 5.32 26.82 44.77
CA LYS A 229 6.11 27.88 45.40
C LYS A 229 5.54 29.27 45.11
N LYS A 230 5.07 29.49 43.89
CA LYS A 230 4.53 30.78 43.46
C LYS A 230 3.15 31.06 44.08
N VAL A 231 2.28 30.05 44.16
CA VAL A 231 0.91 30.18 44.68
C VAL A 231 0.88 30.22 46.21
N MET A 232 1.59 29.31 46.87
CA MET A 232 1.54 29.16 48.33
C MET A 232 2.63 29.94 49.06
N HIS A 233 3.49 30.65 48.32
CA HIS A 233 4.71 31.32 48.81
C HIS A 233 5.64 30.44 49.67
N LYS A 234 5.46 29.11 49.60
CA LYS A 234 6.18 28.12 50.39
C LYS A 234 6.52 26.92 49.51
N SER A 235 7.64 26.27 49.83
CA SER A 235 8.00 25.02 49.15
C SER A 235 6.94 23.94 49.40
N PRO A 236 6.72 23.00 48.46
CA PRO A 236 5.87 21.84 48.70
C PRO A 236 6.25 21.17 50.03
N GLY A 237 5.24 20.73 50.78
CA GLY A 237 5.43 19.96 52.01
C GLY A 237 6.17 18.64 51.76
N MET A 238 6.43 17.89 52.83
CA MET A 238 7.23 16.66 52.77
C MET A 238 6.70 15.67 51.72
N VAL A 239 5.39 15.44 51.69
CA VAL A 239 4.72 14.57 50.70
C VAL A 239 4.93 15.05 49.26
N GLY A 240 4.80 16.36 49.01
CA GLY A 240 5.01 16.95 47.68
C GLY A 240 6.46 16.86 47.21
N LYS A 241 7.42 17.07 48.12
CA LYS A 241 8.84 16.84 47.84
C LYS A 241 9.11 15.36 47.52
N THR A 242 8.59 14.43 48.31
CA THR A 242 8.73 12.99 48.08
C THR A 242 8.15 12.55 46.73
N PHE A 243 6.97 13.08 46.36
CA PHE A 243 6.37 12.83 45.05
C PHE A 243 7.24 13.32 43.89
N LEU A 244 7.74 14.56 43.95
CA LEU A 244 8.60 15.14 42.92
C LEU A 244 9.93 14.38 42.80
N THR A 245 10.53 14.03 43.93
CA THR A 245 11.75 13.22 44.01
C THR A 245 11.52 11.84 43.42
N SER A 246 10.41 11.16 43.75
CA SER A 246 10.03 9.87 43.15
C SER A 246 9.83 9.97 41.63
N LYS A 247 9.23 11.06 41.13
CA LYS A 247 9.04 11.31 39.69
C LYS A 247 10.39 11.51 38.99
N LYS A 248 11.29 12.29 39.59
CA LYS A 248 12.67 12.50 39.11
C LYS A 248 13.42 11.17 39.05
N TYR A 249 13.40 10.39 40.14
CA TYR A 249 14.01 9.06 40.19
C TYR A 249 13.41 8.08 39.17
N LYS A 250 12.09 8.08 38.94
CA LYS A 250 11.47 7.24 37.88
C LYS A 250 11.95 7.64 36.50
N HIS A 251 12.13 8.94 36.24
CA HIS A 251 12.60 9.45 34.95
C HIS A 251 14.09 9.14 34.75
N GLU A 252 14.92 9.34 35.77
CA GLU A 252 16.33 8.94 35.76
C GLU A 252 16.48 7.43 35.64
N ASN A 253 15.68 6.63 36.35
CA ASN A 253 15.64 5.18 36.19
C ASN A 253 15.12 4.75 34.81
N LEU A 254 14.23 5.51 34.16
CA LEU A 254 13.84 5.24 32.76
C LEU A 254 14.98 5.57 31.79
N LYS A 255 15.75 6.65 32.01
CA LYS A 255 16.98 6.95 31.26
C LYS A 255 18.04 5.86 31.49
N ASN A 256 18.21 5.40 32.72
CA ASN A 256 19.14 4.33 33.09
C ASN A 256 18.65 2.95 32.62
N ARG A 257 17.34 2.71 32.53
CA ARG A 257 16.75 1.51 31.91
C ARG A 257 16.80 1.53 30.37
N ARG A 258 16.94 2.70 29.75
CA ARG A 258 17.33 2.80 28.32
C ARG A 258 18.78 2.37 28.12
N LEU A 259 19.63 2.51 29.14
CA LEU A 259 20.99 1.98 29.16
C LEU A 259 21.01 0.46 29.47
N PHE A 260 20.08 -0.07 30.29
CA PHE A 260 20.01 -1.51 30.63
C PHE A 260 18.56 -2.04 30.74
N CYS A 261 18.18 -3.05 29.92
CA CYS A 261 16.78 -3.41 29.63
C CYS A 261 16.26 -4.64 30.42
N SER A 262 15.02 -4.59 30.95
CA SER A 262 14.19 -5.80 31.18
C SER A 262 12.66 -5.53 31.10
N LYS A 263 11.90 -6.53 30.63
CA LYS A 263 10.52 -6.48 30.07
C LYS A 263 9.41 -6.96 31.04
N LYS A 264 8.19 -6.42 30.88
CA LYS A 264 6.95 -7.10 30.35
C LYS A 264 5.67 -6.28 30.62
N SER A 265 4.69 -6.27 29.70
CA SER A 265 3.29 -5.86 29.96
C SER A 265 2.27 -6.73 29.21
N LYS A 266 1.06 -6.87 29.76
CA LYS A 266 -0.10 -7.64 29.26
C LYS A 266 -0.97 -6.82 28.28
N LYS A 267 -1.71 -7.50 27.39
CA LYS A 267 -2.58 -6.94 26.33
C LYS A 267 -4.04 -6.78 26.78
N MET A 268 -4.74 -5.75 26.26
CA MET A 268 -6.21 -5.64 26.17
C MET A 268 -6.65 -5.41 24.72
N LYS A 269 -7.86 -5.87 24.37
CA LYS A 269 -8.54 -5.67 23.06
C LYS A 269 -9.56 -4.53 23.15
N TYR A 270 -9.82 -3.85 22.03
CA TYR A 270 -10.90 -2.87 21.85
C TYR A 270 -11.69 -3.16 20.57
N THR A 271 -13.00 -2.93 20.60
CA THR A 271 -13.94 -2.82 19.47
C THR A 271 -14.26 -1.34 19.20
N GLY A 272 -14.60 -0.99 17.95
CA GLY A 272 -14.80 0.38 17.46
C GLY A 272 -16.26 0.89 17.52
N PRO A 273 -16.49 2.20 17.32
CA PRO A 273 -17.80 2.86 17.39
C PRO A 273 -18.61 2.80 16.07
N ASP A 274 -19.92 3.08 16.15
CA ASP A 274 -20.94 2.89 15.12
C ASP A 274 -21.45 4.19 14.45
N GLU A 275 -22.48 4.01 13.62
CA GLU A 275 -22.97 4.90 12.55
C GLU A 275 -23.64 6.21 12.98
N PHE A 276 -23.81 6.47 14.28
CA PHE A 276 -24.54 7.64 14.78
C PHE A 276 -23.65 8.84 15.18
N TYR A 277 -22.38 8.86 14.77
CA TYR A 277 -21.44 9.90 15.18
C TYR A 277 -21.16 10.95 14.08
N GLY A 278 -21.87 12.09 14.12
CA GLY A 278 -21.53 13.34 13.41
C GLY A 278 -22.57 13.85 12.39
N LEU A 279 -22.82 15.16 12.40
CA LEU A 279 -23.73 15.88 11.48
C LEU A 279 -23.22 15.82 10.03
N ALA A 280 -23.99 15.21 9.13
CA ALA A 280 -23.69 15.09 7.71
C ALA A 280 -24.62 15.97 6.85
N GLU A 281 -24.58 17.29 7.04
CA GLU A 281 -25.34 18.21 6.16
C GLU A 281 -24.77 18.22 4.73
N PRO A 282 -25.63 18.32 3.68
CA PRO A 282 -25.22 18.47 2.27
C PRO A 282 -24.21 19.60 2.05
N LEU A 283 -23.24 19.39 1.16
CA LEU A 283 -22.33 20.47 0.75
C LEU A 283 -23.13 21.60 0.08
N PRO A 284 -22.90 22.86 0.47
CA PRO A 284 -23.44 24.00 -0.26
C PRO A 284 -22.95 23.96 -1.72
N ILE A 285 -23.88 24.24 -2.66
CA ILE A 285 -23.59 24.26 -4.10
C ILE A 285 -22.56 25.36 -4.44
N ASP A 286 -22.46 26.40 -3.61
CA ASP A 286 -21.57 27.56 -3.76
C ASP A 286 -20.06 27.28 -3.60
N ASP A 287 -19.66 26.13 -3.04
CA ASP A 287 -18.23 25.77 -2.90
C ASP A 287 -17.64 25.13 -4.17
N ARG A 288 -18.35 25.16 -5.30
CA ARG A 288 -17.92 24.56 -6.58
C ARG A 288 -17.23 25.61 -7.45
N CYS A 289 -16.19 25.22 -8.19
CA CYS A 289 -15.60 26.14 -9.15
C CYS A 289 -16.55 26.43 -10.31
N SER A 290 -16.43 27.62 -10.89
CA SER A 290 -17.23 28.00 -12.05
C SER A 290 -16.92 27.08 -13.25
N ILE A 291 -17.87 26.97 -14.19
CA ILE A 291 -17.70 26.12 -15.38
C ILE A 291 -16.45 26.54 -16.18
N GLU A 292 -16.21 27.85 -16.29
CA GLU A 292 -15.04 28.39 -16.99
C GLU A 292 -13.72 28.05 -16.30
N GLU A 293 -13.67 28.17 -14.97
CA GLU A 293 -12.51 27.78 -14.17
C GLU A 293 -12.23 26.28 -14.27
N LEU A 294 -13.28 25.47 -14.24
CA LEU A 294 -13.18 24.01 -14.37
C LEU A 294 -12.54 23.63 -15.70
N GLU A 295 -13.05 24.19 -16.81
CA GLU A 295 -12.50 23.92 -18.15
C GLU A 295 -11.06 24.39 -18.31
N LEU A 296 -10.69 25.53 -17.71
CA LEU A 296 -9.29 25.98 -17.68
C LEU A 296 -8.39 25.01 -16.90
N LYS A 297 -8.84 24.54 -15.72
CA LYS A 297 -8.11 23.54 -14.93
C LYS A 297 -7.96 22.22 -15.68
N LYS A 298 -9.01 21.75 -16.37
CA LYS A 298 -8.95 20.54 -17.22
C LYS A 298 -7.87 20.66 -18.29
N LYS A 299 -7.85 21.76 -19.04
CA LYS A 299 -6.84 22.02 -20.09
C LYS A 299 -5.42 22.03 -19.53
N LYS A 300 -5.19 22.76 -18.43
CA LYS A 300 -3.88 22.81 -17.75
C LYS A 300 -3.45 21.42 -17.28
N PHE A 301 -4.37 20.63 -16.73
CA PHE A 301 -4.06 19.28 -16.26
C PHE A 301 -3.67 18.36 -17.41
N ILE A 302 -4.41 18.36 -18.53
CA ILE A 302 -4.07 17.59 -19.72
C ILE A 302 -2.67 17.94 -20.23
N GLN A 303 -2.36 19.25 -20.33
CA GLN A 303 -1.03 19.70 -20.73
C GLN A 303 0.06 19.18 -19.79
N ALA A 304 -0.18 19.20 -18.48
CA ALA A 304 0.78 18.73 -17.48
C ALA A 304 1.04 17.21 -17.53
N ILE A 305 0.05 16.41 -17.90
CA ILE A 305 0.21 14.94 -18.03
C ILE A 305 0.68 14.49 -19.40
N THR A 306 0.73 15.40 -20.37
CA THR A 306 1.21 15.13 -21.74
C THR A 306 2.73 15.08 -21.72
N LEU A 307 3.26 13.92 -22.07
CA LEU A 307 4.70 13.63 -22.00
C LEU A 307 5.30 13.46 -23.40
N SER A 308 6.52 13.95 -23.58
CA SER A 308 7.30 13.66 -24.78
C SER A 308 7.63 12.16 -24.87
N LYS A 309 8.02 11.67 -26.05
CA LYS A 309 8.41 10.26 -26.26
C LYS A 309 9.48 9.80 -25.24
N HIS A 310 10.55 10.57 -25.09
CA HIS A 310 11.61 10.27 -24.13
C HIS A 310 11.09 10.21 -22.68
N GLN A 311 10.18 11.11 -22.29
CA GLN A 311 9.59 11.10 -20.95
C GLN A 311 8.68 9.88 -20.73
N ARG A 312 7.94 9.44 -21.75
CA ARG A 312 7.13 8.21 -21.69
C ARG A 312 8.01 6.97 -21.53
N ASP A 313 9.11 6.88 -22.29
CA ASP A 313 10.05 5.77 -22.21
C ASP A 313 10.74 5.71 -20.83
N ALA A 314 11.17 6.87 -20.31
CA ALA A 314 11.72 6.96 -18.96
C ALA A 314 10.70 6.54 -17.88
N LEU A 315 9.44 6.91 -18.05
CA LEU A 315 8.38 6.54 -17.12
C LEU A 315 8.11 5.04 -17.11
N GLU A 316 8.09 4.40 -18.28
CA GLU A 316 7.97 2.95 -18.39
C GLU A 316 9.09 2.28 -17.59
N ILE A 317 10.34 2.68 -17.82
CA ILE A 317 11.52 2.12 -17.12
C ILE A 317 11.40 2.28 -15.60
N ASP A 318 11.07 3.48 -15.13
CA ASP A 318 10.92 3.81 -13.70
C ASP A 318 9.80 3.02 -13.02
N THR A 319 8.82 2.55 -13.79
CA THR A 319 7.61 1.89 -13.29
C THR A 319 7.57 0.39 -13.57
N ARG A 320 8.64 -0.22 -14.08
CA ARG A 320 8.77 -1.68 -14.33
C ARG A 320 8.54 -2.58 -13.12
N GLN A 321 8.66 -2.04 -11.91
CA GLN A 321 8.36 -2.76 -10.68
C GLN A 321 6.87 -2.75 -10.32
N GLN A 322 6.02 -2.14 -11.16
CA GLN A 322 4.56 -2.11 -11.09
C GLN A 322 4.00 -1.92 -9.66
N ASN A 323 3.44 -2.99 -9.07
CA ASN A 323 2.83 -2.99 -7.74
C ASN A 323 3.78 -2.61 -6.59
N SER A 324 5.09 -2.59 -6.84
CA SER A 324 6.12 -2.21 -5.88
C SER A 324 6.63 -0.77 -6.12
N SER A 325 6.13 -0.09 -7.16
CA SER A 325 6.49 1.29 -7.50
C SER A 325 5.38 2.25 -7.10
N SER A 326 5.66 3.17 -6.17
CA SER A 326 4.71 4.24 -5.80
C SER A 326 4.39 5.16 -6.99
N ARG A 327 5.40 5.43 -7.84
CA ARG A 327 5.24 6.22 -9.07
C ARG A 327 4.24 5.56 -10.02
N TRP A 328 4.26 4.24 -10.16
CA TRP A 328 3.29 3.50 -10.98
C TRP A 328 1.85 3.74 -10.52
N PHE A 329 1.58 3.72 -9.21
CA PHE A 329 0.25 4.04 -8.69
C PHE A 329 -0.16 5.49 -8.94
N MET A 330 0.77 6.45 -8.75
CA MET A 330 0.49 7.87 -8.97
C MET A 330 0.08 8.16 -10.41
N GLU A 331 0.84 7.63 -11.38
CA GLU A 331 0.58 7.88 -12.80
C GLU A 331 -0.70 7.20 -13.29
N ARG A 332 -1.03 6.03 -12.72
CA ARG A 332 -2.28 5.31 -12.99
C ARG A 332 -3.50 5.96 -12.37
N ARG A 333 -3.35 6.79 -11.33
CA ARG A 333 -4.45 7.57 -10.75
C ARG A 333 -4.92 8.64 -11.73
N ASN A 334 -3.99 9.25 -12.47
CA ASN A 334 -4.28 10.35 -13.39
C ASN A 334 -4.82 9.89 -14.76
N ARG A 335 -4.88 8.56 -15.00
CA ARG A 335 -5.14 7.94 -16.30
C ARG A 335 -6.14 6.78 -16.22
N ILE A 336 -6.91 6.56 -17.28
CA ILE A 336 -7.70 5.34 -17.40
C ILE A 336 -6.77 4.23 -17.88
N THR A 337 -6.74 3.13 -17.14
CA THR A 337 -5.86 2.01 -17.45
C THR A 337 -6.60 0.90 -18.17
N ALA A 338 -5.91 0.12 -19.01
CA ALA A 338 -6.53 -0.95 -19.81
C ALA A 338 -7.43 -1.91 -19.00
N SER A 339 -7.06 -2.23 -17.75
CA SER A 339 -7.84 -3.06 -16.83
C SER A 339 -9.22 -2.49 -16.45
N ASP A 340 -9.45 -1.19 -16.64
CA ASP A 340 -10.71 -0.51 -16.37
C ASP A 340 -11.60 -0.38 -17.63
N PHE A 341 -11.05 -0.61 -18.83
CA PHE A 341 -11.74 -0.33 -20.08
C PHE A 341 -13.03 -1.13 -20.23
N GLY A 342 -13.00 -2.43 -19.91
CA GLY A 342 -14.21 -3.26 -19.97
C GLY A 342 -15.34 -2.74 -19.07
N LYS A 343 -15.02 -2.29 -17.86
CA LYS A 343 -16.01 -1.76 -16.91
C LYS A 343 -16.65 -0.47 -17.43
N ILE A 344 -15.84 0.41 -18.03
CA ILE A 344 -16.29 1.71 -18.56
C ILE A 344 -17.10 1.52 -19.85
N CYS A 345 -16.60 0.74 -20.81
CA CYS A 345 -17.27 0.54 -22.10
C CYS A 345 -18.62 -0.18 -21.99
N LYS A 346 -18.78 -1.01 -20.95
CA LYS A 346 -20.01 -1.77 -20.65
C LYS A 346 -20.95 -1.04 -19.70
N MET A 347 -20.59 0.15 -19.22
CA MET A 347 -21.47 0.96 -18.37
C MET A 347 -22.73 1.34 -19.14
N ARG A 348 -23.91 1.16 -18.52
CA ARG A 348 -25.18 1.59 -19.12
C ARG A 348 -25.27 3.12 -19.07
N PRO A 349 -25.97 3.78 -20.00
CA PRO A 349 -26.14 5.23 -19.98
C PRO A 349 -26.71 5.78 -18.67
N THR A 350 -27.58 5.01 -18.01
CA THR A 350 -28.21 5.33 -16.71
C THR A 350 -27.34 5.06 -15.50
N THR A 351 -26.23 4.31 -15.65
CA THR A 351 -25.41 3.89 -14.51
C THR A 351 -24.49 5.02 -14.08
N SER A 352 -24.63 5.45 -12.82
CA SER A 352 -23.76 6.46 -12.19
C SER A 352 -22.28 6.12 -12.30
N CYS A 353 -21.45 7.11 -12.65
CA CYS A 353 -20.00 6.94 -12.73
C CYS A 353 -19.31 7.06 -11.37
N LYS A 354 -20.02 7.56 -10.35
CA LYS A 354 -19.48 7.88 -9.01
C LYS A 354 -18.67 6.74 -8.39
N ASN A 355 -19.18 5.51 -8.44
CA ASN A 355 -18.50 4.34 -7.89
C ASN A 355 -17.21 4.00 -8.64
N ILE A 356 -17.18 4.15 -9.96
CA ILE A 356 -15.98 3.86 -10.76
C ILE A 356 -14.92 4.93 -10.48
N VAL A 357 -15.32 6.21 -10.47
CA VAL A 357 -14.44 7.34 -10.17
C VAL A 357 -13.90 7.24 -8.74
N SER A 358 -14.76 6.99 -7.75
CA SER A 358 -14.35 6.82 -6.36
C SER A 358 -13.37 5.68 -6.18
N ASN A 359 -13.66 4.52 -6.78
CA ASN A 359 -12.76 3.37 -6.70
C ASN A 359 -11.42 3.63 -7.39
N LYS A 360 -11.40 4.42 -8.45
CA LYS A 360 -10.18 4.76 -9.19
C LYS A 360 -9.29 5.76 -8.44
N LEU A 361 -9.90 6.78 -7.83
CA LEU A 361 -9.18 7.91 -7.24
C LEU A 361 -8.90 7.77 -5.74
N TYR A 362 -9.77 7.06 -5.00
CA TYR A 362 -9.78 7.05 -3.53
C TYR A 362 -9.71 5.65 -2.93
N SER A 363 -9.87 4.57 -3.72
CA SER A 363 -9.73 3.22 -3.19
C SER A 363 -8.31 2.95 -2.72
N THR A 364 -8.15 2.75 -1.41
CA THR A 364 -6.89 2.30 -0.84
C THR A 364 -6.72 0.81 -1.08
N SER A 365 -5.70 0.45 -1.84
CA SER A 365 -5.09 -0.88 -1.80
C SER A 365 -4.39 -1.03 -0.44
N SER A 366 -5.15 -1.22 0.64
CA SER A 366 -4.58 -1.52 1.93
C SER A 366 -4.04 -2.95 1.90
N ASN A 367 -2.73 -3.11 2.02
CA ASN A 367 -2.03 -4.41 2.12
C ASN A 367 -2.46 -5.25 3.35
N THR A 368 -3.45 -4.80 4.12
CA THR A 368 -4.02 -5.48 5.28
C THR A 368 -5.27 -6.30 4.92
N ASN A 369 -6.00 -5.95 3.85
CA ASN A 369 -7.25 -6.60 3.41
C ASN A 369 -7.26 -6.93 1.90
N GLU A 370 -6.13 -7.38 1.34
CA GLU A 370 -6.10 -7.80 -0.06
C GLU A 370 -6.97 -9.06 -0.27
N PRO A 371 -7.89 -9.09 -1.26
CA PRO A 371 -8.68 -10.27 -1.57
C PRO A 371 -7.78 -11.47 -1.87
N ILE A 372 -8.16 -12.65 -1.35
CA ILE A 372 -7.39 -13.90 -1.51
C ILE A 372 -7.09 -14.18 -2.99
N ALA A 373 -8.04 -13.87 -3.88
CA ALA A 373 -7.88 -14.03 -5.32
C ALA A 373 -6.77 -13.13 -5.92
N CYS A 374 -6.68 -11.87 -5.49
CA CYS A 374 -5.62 -10.95 -5.94
C CYS A 374 -4.25 -11.40 -5.46
N LYS A 375 -4.16 -11.83 -4.20
CA LYS A 375 -2.92 -12.38 -3.63
C LYS A 375 -2.47 -13.63 -4.38
N TYR A 376 -3.39 -14.56 -4.66
CA TYR A 376 -3.11 -15.76 -5.44
C TYR A 376 -2.63 -15.42 -6.85
N GLY A 377 -3.28 -14.45 -7.52
CA GLY A 377 -2.85 -13.96 -8.82
C GLY A 377 -1.39 -13.48 -8.82
N LYS A 378 -1.04 -12.59 -7.89
CA LYS A 378 0.33 -12.07 -7.72
C LYS A 378 1.36 -13.16 -7.43
N ASP A 379 0.97 -14.20 -6.70
CA ASP A 379 1.86 -15.30 -6.33
C ASP A 379 2.15 -16.24 -7.50
N MET A 380 1.15 -16.47 -8.36
CA MET A 380 1.23 -17.44 -9.45
C MET A 380 1.68 -16.84 -10.79
N GLU A 381 1.51 -15.53 -10.98
CA GLU A 381 1.89 -14.83 -12.20
C GLU A 381 3.38 -15.04 -12.58
N PRO A 382 4.37 -14.87 -11.68
CA PRO A 382 5.77 -15.15 -12.03
C PRO A 382 6.01 -16.61 -12.45
N VAL A 383 5.30 -17.57 -11.85
CA VAL A 383 5.41 -19.00 -12.16
C VAL A 383 4.84 -19.28 -13.56
N ALA A 384 3.71 -18.67 -13.90
CA ALA A 384 3.09 -18.80 -15.22
C ALA A 384 3.99 -18.20 -16.32
N LEU A 385 4.59 -17.04 -16.07
CA LEU A 385 5.51 -16.40 -17.01
C LEU A 385 6.77 -17.24 -17.24
N GLU A 386 7.41 -17.73 -16.17
CA GLU A 386 8.62 -18.58 -16.29
C GLU A 386 8.34 -19.87 -17.07
N TYR A 387 7.18 -20.49 -16.83
CA TYR A 387 6.76 -21.67 -17.58
C TYR A 387 6.60 -21.37 -19.08
N PHE A 388 5.95 -20.26 -19.41
CA PHE A 388 5.72 -19.87 -20.79
C PHE A 388 7.01 -19.49 -21.53
N GLU A 389 7.91 -18.77 -20.86
CA GLU A 389 9.23 -18.42 -21.37
C GLU A 389 10.05 -19.65 -21.76
N LYS A 390 10.05 -20.68 -20.90
CA LYS A 390 10.74 -21.96 -21.17
C LYS A 390 10.14 -22.73 -22.35
N ASN A 391 8.83 -22.71 -22.48
CA ASN A 391 8.14 -23.47 -23.52
C ASN A 391 8.27 -22.85 -24.91
N ILE A 392 8.22 -21.52 -24.99
CA ILE A 392 8.34 -20.80 -26.27
C ILE A 392 9.82 -20.57 -26.65
N GLY A 393 10.72 -20.55 -25.66
CA GLY A 393 12.14 -20.31 -25.89
C GLY A 393 12.47 -18.86 -26.28
N ILE A 394 11.54 -17.92 -26.08
CA ILE A 394 11.72 -16.49 -26.36
C ILE A 394 11.67 -15.72 -25.04
N PRO A 395 12.66 -14.83 -24.78
CA PRO A 395 12.74 -14.12 -23.51
C PRO A 395 11.59 -13.12 -23.33
N ILE A 396 11.01 -13.11 -22.13
CA ILE A 396 9.91 -12.22 -21.75
C ILE A 396 10.48 -11.01 -20.99
N LYS A 397 10.29 -9.81 -21.53
CA LYS A 397 10.71 -8.57 -20.87
C LYS A 397 9.59 -8.03 -19.97
N LYS A 398 9.92 -7.70 -18.73
CA LYS A 398 9.00 -6.98 -17.82
C LYS A 398 8.71 -5.58 -18.34
N CYS A 399 7.49 -5.10 -18.11
CA CYS A 399 7.01 -3.80 -18.56
C CYS A 399 6.49 -2.96 -17.39
N GLY A 400 6.75 -1.65 -17.43
CA GLY A 400 6.11 -0.66 -16.57
C GLY A 400 4.79 -0.14 -17.11
N LEU A 401 4.47 1.11 -16.82
CA LEU A 401 3.32 1.82 -17.36
C LEU A 401 3.69 2.46 -18.71
N ILE A 402 3.07 1.97 -19.78
CA ILE A 402 3.10 2.57 -21.11
C ILE A 402 1.97 3.60 -21.18
N ILE A 403 2.29 4.82 -21.64
CA ILE A 403 1.31 5.88 -21.89
C ILE A 403 1.03 5.95 -23.39
N ASP A 404 -0.25 6.05 -23.74
CA ASP A 404 -0.68 6.17 -25.12
C ASP A 404 -0.12 7.46 -25.76
N GLU A 405 0.23 7.36 -27.04
CA GLU A 405 0.82 8.47 -27.79
C GLU A 405 -0.19 9.55 -28.15
N ASP A 406 -1.38 9.13 -28.55
CA ASP A 406 -2.42 10.02 -29.06
C ASP A 406 -3.26 10.57 -27.90
N TYR A 407 -3.39 9.77 -26.83
CA TYR A 407 -4.23 10.05 -25.68
C TYR A 407 -3.43 9.97 -24.37
N PRO A 408 -2.85 11.07 -23.87
CA PRO A 408 -1.97 11.06 -22.69
C PRO A 408 -2.65 10.60 -21.40
N PHE A 409 -3.99 10.53 -21.40
CA PHE A 409 -4.83 10.06 -20.31
C PHE A 409 -5.14 8.54 -20.36
N PHE A 410 -4.67 7.82 -21.37
CA PHE A 410 -4.72 6.35 -21.41
C PHE A 410 -3.36 5.75 -21.03
N GLY A 411 -3.41 4.62 -20.33
CA GLY A 411 -2.19 3.88 -19.97
C GLY A 411 -2.41 2.37 -19.87
N ALA A 412 -1.34 1.61 -20.04
CA ALA A 412 -1.38 0.16 -20.00
C ALA A 412 -0.12 -0.42 -19.35
N SER A 413 -0.24 -1.56 -18.69
CA SER A 413 0.89 -2.30 -18.12
C SER A 413 0.69 -3.78 -18.43
N PRO A 414 1.19 -4.27 -19.58
CA PRO A 414 1.21 -5.69 -19.88
C PRO A 414 2.03 -6.47 -18.85
N ASP A 415 1.67 -7.73 -18.62
CA ASP A 415 2.41 -8.61 -17.71
C ASP A 415 3.80 -8.98 -18.28
N GLY A 416 3.93 -9.01 -19.62
CA GLY A 416 5.20 -9.19 -20.31
C GLY A 416 5.18 -8.72 -21.76
N LEU A 417 6.36 -8.39 -22.28
CA LEU A 417 6.60 -8.06 -23.69
C LEU A 417 7.46 -9.14 -24.34
N ILE A 418 7.03 -9.64 -25.50
CA ILE A 418 7.78 -10.59 -26.33
C ILE A 418 8.19 -9.89 -27.62
N GLY A 419 9.49 -9.84 -27.91
CA GLY A 419 10.00 -9.20 -29.13
C GLY A 419 9.45 -7.77 -29.31
N ASN A 420 9.11 -7.42 -30.54
CA ASN A 420 8.54 -6.11 -30.88
C ASN A 420 7.02 -6.12 -31.05
N ASP A 421 6.42 -7.27 -31.36
CA ASP A 421 5.03 -7.31 -31.88
C ASP A 421 4.02 -7.96 -30.94
N SER A 422 4.49 -8.61 -29.86
CA SER A 422 3.64 -9.44 -28.99
C SER A 422 3.67 -9.04 -27.52
N ILE A 423 2.55 -9.16 -26.83
CA ILE A 423 2.44 -9.01 -25.37
C ILE A 423 1.96 -10.31 -24.72
N ILE A 424 2.13 -10.40 -23.41
CA ILE A 424 1.55 -11.46 -22.58
C ILE A 424 0.63 -10.83 -21.54
N GLU A 425 -0.53 -11.45 -21.36
CA GLU A 425 -1.47 -11.17 -20.28
C GLU A 425 -1.81 -12.48 -19.57
N VAL A 426 -1.55 -12.55 -18.27
CA VAL A 426 -1.73 -13.74 -17.45
C VAL A 426 -2.93 -13.56 -16.51
N LYS A 427 -3.73 -14.61 -16.37
CA LYS A 427 -4.80 -14.71 -15.37
C LYS A 427 -4.68 -16.02 -14.60
N CYS A 428 -4.61 -15.92 -13.28
CA CYS A 428 -4.59 -17.07 -12.37
C CYS A 428 -5.89 -17.06 -11.53
N PRO A 429 -6.98 -17.69 -12.00
CA PRO A 429 -8.27 -17.65 -11.31
C PRO A 429 -8.27 -18.52 -10.03
N TYR A 430 -8.31 -17.89 -8.86
CA TYR A 430 -8.36 -18.60 -7.57
C TYR A 430 -9.55 -19.56 -7.45
N SER A 431 -10.69 -19.24 -8.06
CA SER A 431 -11.90 -20.08 -8.05
C SER A 431 -11.73 -21.42 -8.76
N ALA A 432 -10.73 -21.55 -9.64
CA ALA A 432 -10.48 -22.74 -10.43
C ALA A 432 -9.14 -23.42 -10.09
N LYS A 433 -8.50 -23.03 -8.97
CA LYS A 433 -7.17 -23.50 -8.58
C LYS A 433 -7.08 -25.02 -8.34
N ASP A 434 -8.17 -25.62 -7.85
CA ASP A 434 -8.23 -27.03 -7.45
C ASP A 434 -8.92 -27.91 -8.52
N TYR A 435 -9.37 -27.32 -9.63
CA TYR A 435 -10.01 -28.06 -10.71
C TYR A 435 -8.98 -28.83 -11.55
N PRO A 436 -9.27 -30.07 -11.97
CA PRO A 436 -8.33 -30.89 -12.72
C PRO A 436 -8.20 -30.41 -14.18
N THR A 437 -9.28 -29.92 -14.78
CA THR A 437 -9.33 -29.43 -16.17
C THR A 437 -10.00 -28.06 -16.27
N VAL A 438 -9.71 -27.32 -17.35
CA VAL A 438 -10.29 -26.00 -17.60
C VAL A 438 -11.76 -26.12 -18.02
N GLU A 439 -12.11 -27.19 -18.73
CA GLU A 439 -13.45 -27.50 -19.21
C GLU A 439 -14.43 -27.71 -18.05
N GLU A 440 -14.01 -28.46 -17.02
CA GLU A 440 -14.79 -28.65 -15.81
C GLU A 440 -14.99 -27.34 -15.05
N ALA A 441 -13.93 -26.52 -14.93
CA ALA A 441 -14.02 -25.21 -14.29
C ALA A 441 -14.96 -24.23 -15.02
N ILE A 442 -15.05 -24.33 -16.35
CA ILE A 442 -15.99 -23.57 -17.17
C ILE A 442 -17.42 -24.09 -16.97
N LYS A 443 -17.64 -25.41 -17.03
CA LYS A 443 -18.96 -26.05 -16.83
C LYS A 443 -19.55 -25.73 -15.47
N ASP A 444 -18.72 -25.73 -14.42
CA ASP A 444 -19.10 -25.36 -13.05
C ASP A 444 -19.20 -23.84 -12.81
N LYS A 445 -19.06 -23.04 -13.86
CA LYS A 445 -19.15 -21.56 -13.83
C LYS A 445 -18.14 -20.91 -12.87
N LYS A 446 -17.02 -21.58 -12.59
CA LYS A 446 -15.90 -21.01 -11.82
C LYS A 446 -15.05 -20.07 -12.66
N ILE A 447 -15.00 -20.31 -13.96
CA ILE A 447 -14.43 -19.42 -14.98
C ILE A 447 -15.56 -18.90 -15.86
N LYS A 448 -15.92 -17.62 -15.69
CA LYS A 448 -17.05 -17.00 -16.42
C LYS A 448 -16.64 -16.29 -17.71
N PHE A 449 -15.36 -15.94 -17.83
CA PHE A 449 -14.84 -15.15 -18.95
C PHE A 449 -14.49 -16.01 -20.18
N LEU A 450 -14.22 -17.31 -20.00
CA LEU A 450 -14.04 -18.26 -21.11
C LEU A 450 -15.39 -18.87 -21.53
N LYS A 451 -15.48 -19.26 -22.81
CA LYS A 451 -16.57 -20.06 -23.37
C LYS A 451 -16.00 -21.32 -24.02
N LEU A 452 -16.79 -22.39 -24.00
CA LEU A 452 -16.52 -23.63 -24.71
C LEU A 452 -17.43 -23.68 -25.94
N ASN A 453 -16.85 -23.74 -27.14
CA ASN A 453 -17.58 -23.84 -28.39
C ASN A 453 -18.13 -25.28 -28.58
N GLN A 454 -19.06 -25.46 -29.52
CA GLN A 454 -19.64 -26.77 -29.83
C GLN A 454 -18.59 -27.80 -30.30
N SER A 455 -17.47 -27.33 -30.85
CA SER A 455 -16.29 -28.12 -31.24
C SER A 455 -15.38 -28.52 -30.07
N GLY A 456 -15.65 -28.07 -28.84
CA GLY A 456 -14.79 -28.28 -27.67
C GLY A 456 -13.68 -27.24 -27.52
N GLU A 457 -13.54 -26.29 -28.45
CA GLU A 457 -12.54 -25.23 -28.38
C GLU A 457 -12.88 -24.18 -27.31
N ILE A 458 -11.87 -23.78 -26.54
CA ILE A 458 -11.98 -22.78 -25.48
C ILE A 458 -11.51 -21.44 -26.03
N SER A 459 -12.31 -20.39 -25.81
CA SER A 459 -11.97 -19.02 -26.21
C SER A 459 -12.48 -17.99 -25.20
N LEU A 460 -11.82 -16.83 -25.14
CA LEU A 460 -12.25 -15.69 -24.36
C LEU A 460 -13.53 -15.09 -24.97
N LYS A 461 -14.49 -14.76 -24.13
CA LYS A 461 -15.69 -14.07 -24.59
C LYS A 461 -15.35 -12.64 -25.00
N THR A 462 -15.74 -12.26 -26.22
CA THR A 462 -15.49 -10.92 -26.78
C THR A 462 -16.25 -9.81 -26.04
N ASP A 463 -17.27 -10.16 -25.26
CA ASP A 463 -18.02 -9.25 -24.39
C ASP A 463 -17.44 -9.14 -22.97
N ASP A 464 -16.43 -9.94 -22.61
CA ASP A 464 -15.85 -9.95 -21.26
C ASP A 464 -14.87 -8.79 -21.05
N ASN A 465 -14.74 -8.33 -19.81
CA ASN A 465 -13.85 -7.22 -19.45
C ASN A 465 -12.40 -7.47 -19.85
N TYR A 466 -11.92 -8.73 -19.81
CA TYR A 466 -10.56 -9.06 -20.21
C TYR A 466 -10.32 -8.88 -21.71
N TYR A 467 -11.33 -9.06 -22.56
CA TYR A 467 -11.18 -8.81 -24.00
C TYR A 467 -10.95 -7.32 -24.27
N TYR A 468 -11.77 -6.45 -23.65
CA TYR A 468 -11.56 -4.99 -23.70
C TYR A 468 -10.19 -4.58 -23.14
N GLN A 469 -9.74 -5.23 -22.07
CA GLN A 469 -8.42 -4.98 -21.51
C GLN A 469 -7.31 -5.32 -22.52
N ILE A 470 -7.39 -6.47 -23.19
CA ILE A 470 -6.38 -6.94 -24.15
C ILE A 470 -6.32 -6.04 -25.38
N ILE A 471 -7.47 -5.67 -25.96
CA ILE A 471 -7.50 -4.72 -27.09
C ILE A 471 -6.89 -3.37 -26.68
N GLY A 472 -7.16 -2.91 -25.46
CA GLY A 472 -6.54 -1.71 -24.91
C GLY A 472 -5.03 -1.82 -24.72
N LEU A 473 -4.54 -2.96 -24.21
CA LEU A 473 -3.11 -3.23 -24.07
C LEU A 473 -2.41 -3.20 -25.43
N LEU A 474 -2.97 -3.87 -26.44
CA LEU A 474 -2.43 -3.92 -27.80
C LEU A 474 -2.39 -2.54 -28.45
N ARG A 475 -3.48 -1.76 -28.34
CA ARG A 475 -3.53 -0.41 -28.90
C ARG A 475 -2.50 0.53 -28.28
N ILE A 476 -2.38 0.53 -26.96
CA ILE A 476 -1.50 1.46 -26.23
C ILE A 476 -0.04 1.06 -26.39
N SER A 477 0.26 -0.24 -26.39
CA SER A 477 1.62 -0.74 -26.59
C SER A 477 2.07 -0.77 -28.06
N LYS A 478 1.16 -0.47 -29.00
CA LYS A 478 1.37 -0.54 -30.46
C LYS A 478 1.89 -1.91 -30.90
N ARG A 479 1.20 -2.96 -30.46
CA ARG A 479 1.52 -4.37 -30.72
C ARG A 479 0.34 -5.08 -31.34
N ASP A 480 0.63 -6.12 -32.11
CA ASP A 480 -0.36 -6.79 -32.95
C ASP A 480 -1.01 -7.98 -32.26
N ILE A 481 -0.29 -8.64 -31.35
CA ILE A 481 -0.69 -9.94 -30.79
C ILE A 481 -0.55 -9.97 -29.27
N CYS A 482 -1.54 -10.56 -28.60
CA CYS A 482 -1.51 -10.89 -27.18
C CYS A 482 -1.57 -12.40 -26.99
N HIS A 483 -0.61 -12.96 -26.26
CA HIS A 483 -0.70 -14.29 -25.71
C HIS A 483 -1.46 -14.22 -24.38
N PHE A 484 -2.75 -14.55 -24.42
CA PHE A 484 -3.61 -14.60 -23.26
C PHE A 484 -3.47 -15.96 -22.57
N ILE A 485 -2.95 -15.95 -21.33
CA ILE A 485 -2.63 -17.17 -20.59
C ILE A 485 -3.55 -17.26 -19.38
N VAL A 486 -4.28 -18.37 -19.28
CA VAL A 486 -5.03 -18.73 -18.08
C VAL A 486 -4.32 -19.89 -17.41
N TYR A 487 -3.81 -19.65 -16.21
CA TYR A 487 -2.92 -20.57 -15.51
C TYR A 487 -3.55 -21.10 -14.21
N SER A 488 -3.49 -22.42 -14.06
CA SER A 488 -3.71 -23.15 -12.81
C SER A 488 -2.54 -24.12 -12.59
N HIS A 489 -2.42 -24.69 -11.39
CA HIS A 489 -1.38 -25.70 -11.13
C HIS A 489 -1.59 -26.97 -11.96
N ASN A 490 -2.85 -27.35 -12.18
CA ASN A 490 -3.23 -28.60 -12.83
C ASN A 490 -3.30 -28.49 -14.36
N TRP A 491 -3.64 -27.31 -14.89
CA TRP A 491 -3.91 -27.11 -16.31
C TRP A 491 -3.54 -25.70 -16.74
N LYS A 492 -3.40 -25.53 -18.06
CA LYS A 492 -2.99 -24.26 -18.69
C LYS A 492 -3.76 -24.08 -19.98
N HIS A 493 -4.25 -22.87 -20.21
CA HIS A 493 -4.90 -22.49 -21.46
C HIS A 493 -4.21 -21.27 -22.03
N VAL A 494 -3.90 -21.31 -23.33
CA VAL A 494 -3.24 -20.23 -24.06
C VAL A 494 -4.08 -19.91 -25.28
N GLU A 495 -4.44 -18.65 -25.44
CA GLU A 495 -5.16 -18.12 -26.59
C GLU A 495 -4.36 -16.97 -27.19
N VAL A 496 -4.31 -16.91 -28.52
CA VAL A 496 -3.63 -15.83 -29.25
C VAL A 496 -4.69 -14.86 -29.76
N ILE A 497 -4.71 -13.65 -29.21
CA ILE A 497 -5.68 -12.61 -29.56
C ILE A 497 -4.98 -11.52 -30.37
N LYS A 498 -5.51 -11.21 -31.54
CA LYS A 498 -4.98 -10.16 -32.43
C LYS A 498 -5.63 -8.81 -32.15
N TYR A 499 -4.91 -7.74 -32.44
CA TYR A 499 -5.45 -6.39 -32.34
C TYR A 499 -6.60 -6.21 -33.33
N ASP A 500 -7.74 -5.72 -32.83
CA ASP A 500 -8.94 -5.45 -33.61
C ASP A 500 -9.21 -3.93 -33.63
N PRO A 501 -8.82 -3.23 -34.71
CA PRO A 501 -9.05 -1.80 -34.82
C PRO A 501 -10.55 -1.46 -34.91
N GLN A 502 -11.35 -2.30 -35.57
CA GLN A 502 -12.80 -2.07 -35.70
C GLN A 502 -13.48 -2.11 -34.35
N PHE A 503 -13.07 -3.05 -33.48
CA PHE A 503 -13.56 -3.11 -32.11
C PHE A 503 -13.15 -1.89 -31.28
N TRP A 504 -11.89 -1.44 -31.40
CA TRP A 504 -11.40 -0.26 -30.69
C TRP A 504 -12.17 1.01 -31.08
N PHE A 505 -12.17 1.35 -32.37
CA PHE A 505 -12.80 2.57 -32.88
C PHE A 505 -14.33 2.51 -32.78
N GLY A 506 -14.93 1.33 -33.01
CA GLY A 506 -16.38 1.16 -33.00
C GLY A 506 -17.01 1.08 -31.61
N LYS A 507 -16.33 0.47 -30.63
CA LYS A 507 -16.94 0.17 -29.32
C LYS A 507 -16.25 0.82 -28.11
N MET A 508 -14.98 1.16 -28.20
CA MET A 508 -14.18 1.55 -27.04
C MET A 508 -13.85 3.04 -26.99
N GLU A 509 -13.22 3.56 -28.04
CA GLU A 509 -12.56 4.87 -28.01
C GLU A 509 -13.47 6.01 -27.55
N SER A 510 -14.64 6.17 -28.21
CA SER A 510 -15.57 7.25 -27.91
C SER A 510 -16.08 7.21 -26.46
N LYS A 511 -16.43 6.01 -25.97
CA LYS A 511 -16.91 5.82 -24.59
C LYS A 511 -15.82 6.12 -23.55
N LEU A 512 -14.59 5.67 -23.81
CA LEU A 512 -13.47 5.89 -22.90
C LEU A 512 -13.07 7.37 -22.84
N LYS A 513 -13.02 8.06 -23.99
CA LYS A 513 -12.75 9.51 -24.06
C LYS A 513 -13.82 10.28 -23.30
N ARG A 514 -15.09 9.99 -23.57
CA ARG A 514 -16.22 10.63 -22.89
C ARG A 514 -16.13 10.47 -21.38
N PHE A 515 -15.93 9.23 -20.91
CA PHE A 515 -15.79 8.95 -19.47
C PHE A 515 -14.62 9.71 -18.85
N TYR A 516 -13.48 9.82 -19.55
CA TYR A 516 -12.35 10.59 -19.02
C TYR A 516 -12.71 12.07 -18.80
N TYR A 517 -13.17 12.75 -19.85
CA TYR A 517 -13.40 14.19 -19.81
C TYR A 517 -14.60 14.61 -18.96
N GLU A 518 -15.65 13.79 -18.92
CA GLU A 518 -16.91 14.12 -18.27
C GLU A 518 -17.08 13.50 -16.87
N CYS A 519 -16.38 12.40 -16.54
CA CYS A 519 -16.51 11.73 -15.24
C CYS A 519 -15.23 11.82 -14.40
N LEU A 520 -14.09 11.39 -14.94
CA LEU A 520 -12.87 11.23 -14.16
C LEU A 520 -12.13 12.56 -13.97
N LEU A 521 -11.91 13.31 -15.06
CA LEU A 521 -11.13 14.53 -15.06
C LEU A 521 -11.73 15.65 -14.18
N PRO A 522 -13.07 15.89 -14.16
CA PRO A 522 -13.66 16.88 -13.26
C PRO A 522 -13.32 16.61 -11.79
N GLU A 523 -13.44 15.36 -11.34
CA GLU A 523 -13.13 14.99 -9.96
C GLU A 523 -11.62 15.05 -9.65
N ILE A 524 -10.74 14.91 -10.65
CA ILE A 524 -9.29 15.10 -10.46
C ILE A 524 -8.95 16.58 -10.23
N VAL A 525 -9.57 17.49 -10.99
CA VAL A 525 -9.22 18.91 -10.97
C VAL A 525 -10.01 19.72 -9.93
N ASP A 526 -11.17 19.23 -9.53
CA ASP A 526 -12.02 19.79 -8.48
C ASP A 526 -12.65 18.68 -7.62
N PRO A 527 -11.88 18.06 -6.71
CA PRO A 527 -12.32 16.91 -5.92
C PRO A 527 -13.51 17.24 -5.01
N GLN A 528 -14.67 16.66 -5.27
CA GLN A 528 -15.85 16.82 -4.40
C GLN A 528 -15.87 15.80 -3.27
N PHE A 529 -15.39 14.57 -3.52
CA PHE A 529 -15.33 13.52 -2.50
C PHE A 529 -14.52 13.95 -1.28
N GLY A 530 -13.40 14.68 -1.48
CA GLY A 530 -12.50 15.10 -0.40
C GLY A 530 -13.12 16.05 0.64
N LYS A 531 -14.30 16.62 0.35
CA LYS A 531 -14.99 17.56 1.24
C LYS A 531 -15.73 16.84 2.39
N ARG A 532 -16.51 15.79 2.09
CA ARG A 532 -17.24 14.99 3.11
C ARG A 532 -16.91 13.49 3.13
N PHE A 533 -16.06 13.02 2.23
CA PHE A 533 -15.71 11.60 2.04
C PHE A 533 -16.90 10.71 1.68
N LEU A 534 -17.91 11.27 1.00
CA LEU A 534 -19.08 10.55 0.55
C LEU A 534 -19.04 10.35 -0.97
N THR A 535 -19.21 9.10 -1.42
CA THR A 535 -19.28 8.78 -2.85
C THR A 535 -20.45 9.48 -3.56
N SER A 536 -21.49 9.87 -2.81
CA SER A 536 -22.63 10.65 -3.32
C SER A 536 -22.23 12.01 -3.88
N ASP A 537 -21.12 12.59 -3.40
CA ASP A 537 -20.72 13.96 -3.69
C ASP A 537 -19.97 14.10 -5.01
N ILE A 538 -19.46 12.98 -5.52
CA ILE A 538 -18.92 12.92 -6.89
C ILE A 538 -20.05 13.27 -7.85
N ILE A 539 -19.74 14.12 -8.81
CA ILE A 539 -20.73 14.65 -9.76
C ILE A 539 -20.88 13.65 -10.91
N ASP A 540 -22.11 13.25 -11.18
CA ASP A 540 -22.42 12.56 -12.43
C ASP A 540 -22.53 13.60 -13.56
N PRO A 541 -22.02 13.31 -14.76
CA PRO A 541 -22.15 14.18 -15.92
C PRO A 541 -23.60 14.27 -16.39
N ASN A 542 -23.92 15.36 -17.10
CA ASN A 542 -25.27 15.65 -17.58
C ASN A 542 -25.89 14.51 -18.36
N TYR A 543 -25.12 13.76 -19.17
CA TYR A 543 -25.68 12.66 -19.96
C TYR A 543 -26.15 11.46 -19.15
N ILE A 544 -25.62 11.27 -17.94
CA ILE A 544 -26.09 10.23 -17.02
C ILE A 544 -27.35 10.75 -16.32
N ILE A 545 -27.32 12.02 -15.88
CA ILE A 545 -28.44 12.67 -15.21
C ILE A 545 -29.67 12.74 -16.13
N THR A 546 -29.50 13.05 -17.42
CA THR A 546 -30.61 13.12 -18.38
C THR A 546 -31.10 11.76 -18.84
N ALA A 547 -30.30 10.70 -18.67
CA ALA A 547 -30.69 9.35 -19.03
C ALA A 547 -31.44 8.62 -17.90
N GLN A 548 -31.21 9.03 -16.64
CA GLN A 548 -31.91 8.55 -15.44
C GLN A 548 -33.30 9.17 -15.34
#